data_AF-A0A501W209-F1
#
_entry.id   AF-A0A501W209-F1
#
_cell.length_a   1.000
_cell.length_b   1.000
_cell.length_c   1.000
_cell.angle_alpha   90.00
_cell.angle_beta   90.00
_cell.angle_gamma   90.00
#
_symmetry.space_group_name_H-M   'P 1'
#
loop_
_entity.id
_entity.type
_entity.pdbx_description
1 polymer ?
#
loop_
_entity_poly.entity_id
_entity_poly.type
_entity_poly.pdbx_seq_one_letter_code
_entity_poly.pdbx_strand_id
1 'polypeptide(L)'
;MKKARKEEYQNAFRQVRLVVNSIDPMGLIDWCGPEEYDAEVSDILTKLSQCGTEEEIKSMVIQVFRKWFDDPGDLSYYSRVGHDLMIVKNTYSWLKPQ
;
A
#
# COMPACT_ATOMS: atom_id res chain seq x y z
N MET A 1 19.09 -2.53 18.90
CA MET A 1 18.06 -1.51 18.57
C MET A 1 17.84 -1.29 17.06
N LYS A 2 18.84 -1.32 16.17
CA LYS A 2 18.62 -1.11 14.71
C LYS A 2 17.90 -2.26 13.98
N LYS A 3 18.07 -3.52 14.44
CA LYS A 3 17.52 -4.72 13.78
C LYS A 3 16.00 -4.82 13.87
N ALA A 4 15.42 -4.60 15.06
CA ALA A 4 13.98 -4.70 15.29
C ALA A 4 13.16 -3.74 14.42
N ARG A 5 13.57 -2.47 14.29
CA ARG A 5 12.88 -1.49 13.43
C ARG A 5 12.95 -1.85 11.94
N LYS A 6 14.03 -2.50 11.50
CA LYS A 6 14.16 -2.98 10.11
C LYS A 6 13.19 -4.13 9.85
N GLU A 7 13.05 -5.05 10.80
CA GLU A 7 12.12 -6.18 10.71
C GLU A 7 10.66 -5.70 10.70
N GLU A 8 10.28 -4.75 11.58
CA GLU A 8 8.95 -4.16 11.57
C GLU A 8 8.62 -3.47 10.24
N TYR A 9 9.56 -2.69 9.69
CA TYR A 9 9.38 -2.07 8.39
C TYR A 9 9.21 -3.09 7.27
N GLN A 10 10.02 -4.16 7.25
CA GLN A 10 9.89 -5.22 6.24
C GLN A 10 8.57 -5.98 6.37
N ASN A 11 8.07 -6.20 7.59
CA ASN A 11 6.76 -6.81 7.81
C ASN A 11 5.63 -5.90 7.33
N ALA A 12 5.70 -4.59 7.62
CA ALA A 12 4.72 -3.62 7.12
C ALA A 12 4.74 -3.57 5.58
N PHE A 13 5.93 -3.50 4.98
CA PHE A 13 6.10 -3.53 3.53
C PHE A 13 5.45 -4.77 2.91
N ARG A 14 5.72 -5.97 3.48
CA ARG A 14 5.14 -7.22 3.00
C ARG A 14 3.61 -7.22 3.08
N GLN A 15 3.03 -6.68 4.15
CA GLN A 15 1.58 -6.61 4.30
C GLN A 15 0.95 -5.63 3.31
N VAL A 16 1.56 -4.46 3.09
CA VAL A 16 1.09 -3.52 2.05
C VAL A 16 1.19 -4.17 0.67
N ARG A 17 2.30 -4.86 0.36
CA ARG A 17 2.46 -5.61 -0.90
C ARG A 17 1.34 -6.63 -1.11
N LEU A 18 0.99 -7.40 -0.08
CA LEU A 18 -0.11 -8.38 -0.20
C LEU A 18 -1.44 -7.72 -0.55
N VAL A 19 -1.75 -6.57 0.04
CA VAL A 19 -2.97 -5.82 -0.29
C VAL A 19 -2.91 -5.30 -1.73
N VAL A 20 -1.80 -4.70 -2.15
CA VAL A 20 -1.63 -4.17 -3.51
C VAL A 20 -1.70 -5.27 -4.57
N ASN A 21 -0.99 -6.39 -4.37
CA ASN A 21 -1.03 -7.52 -5.29
C ASN A 21 -2.40 -8.19 -5.36
N SER A 22 -3.22 -8.09 -4.31
CA SER A 22 -4.57 -8.67 -4.32
C SER A 22 -5.57 -7.90 -5.17
N ILE A 23 -5.33 -6.60 -5.39
CA ILE A 23 -6.18 -5.76 -6.23
C ILE A 23 -5.65 -5.68 -7.67
N ASP A 24 -4.36 -5.94 -7.88
CA ASP A 24 -3.65 -6.02 -9.18
C ASP A 24 -4.23 -5.09 -10.27
N PRO A 25 -4.17 -3.76 -10.09
CA PRO A 25 -4.96 -2.85 -10.91
C PRO A 25 -4.56 -2.83 -12.39
N MET A 26 -3.33 -3.27 -12.70
CA MET A 26 -2.81 -3.38 -14.06
C MET A 26 -2.81 -4.81 -14.60
N GLY A 27 -3.20 -5.81 -13.79
CA GLY A 27 -3.19 -7.22 -14.20
C GLY A 27 -1.79 -7.77 -14.48
N LEU A 28 -0.77 -7.31 -13.75
CA LEU A 28 0.64 -7.63 -14.02
C LEU A 28 1.18 -8.75 -13.15
N ILE A 29 0.53 -9.08 -12.02
CA ILE A 29 1.10 -10.00 -11.02
C ILE A 29 1.31 -11.40 -11.58
N ASP A 30 0.37 -11.92 -12.38
CA ASP A 30 0.48 -13.25 -12.97
C ASP A 30 1.64 -13.38 -13.98
N TRP A 31 2.07 -12.27 -14.59
CA TRP A 31 3.10 -12.26 -15.62
C TRP A 31 4.48 -11.81 -15.12
N CYS A 32 4.53 -10.77 -14.28
CA CYS A 32 5.75 -10.16 -13.77
C CYS A 32 6.19 -10.69 -12.39
N GLY A 33 5.24 -11.23 -11.61
CA GLY A 33 5.51 -11.73 -10.27
C GLY A 33 5.15 -10.75 -9.14
N PRO A 34 5.27 -11.19 -7.87
CA PRO A 34 4.77 -10.46 -6.71
C PRO A 34 5.56 -9.19 -6.35
N GLU A 35 6.75 -9.00 -6.89
CA GLU A 35 7.61 -7.82 -6.70
C GLU A 35 7.28 -6.65 -7.62
N GLU A 36 6.41 -6.84 -8.63
CA GLU A 36 6.13 -5.86 -9.67
C GLU A 36 5.77 -4.48 -9.11
N TYR A 37 4.94 -4.44 -8.06
CA TYR A 37 4.48 -3.19 -7.45
C TYR A 37 5.36 -2.67 -6.29
N ASP A 38 6.62 -3.11 -6.17
CA ASP A 38 7.46 -2.74 -5.03
C ASP A 38 7.71 -1.24 -4.91
N ALA A 39 7.78 -0.54 -6.04
CA ALA A 39 7.98 0.89 -6.07
C ALA A 39 6.76 1.64 -5.51
N GLU A 40 5.56 1.22 -5.90
CA GLU A 40 4.27 1.72 -5.44
C GLU A 40 4.06 1.39 -3.97
N VAL A 41 4.36 0.16 -3.56
CA VAL A 41 4.28 -0.30 -2.16
C VAL A 41 5.18 0.55 -1.27
N SER A 42 6.40 0.85 -1.72
CA SER A 42 7.31 1.74 -0.99
C SER A 42 6.70 3.13 -0.84
N ASP A 43 6.16 3.72 -1.91
CA ASP A 43 5.56 5.06 -1.89
C ASP A 43 4.33 5.10 -0.97
N ILE A 44 3.42 4.11 -1.09
CA ILE A 44 2.23 3.94 -0.24
C ILE A 44 2.65 3.90 1.23
N LEU A 45 3.62 3.06 1.58
CA LEU A 45 4.05 2.88 2.97
C LEU A 45 4.60 4.19 3.57
N THR A 46 5.31 5.01 2.79
CA THR A 46 5.84 6.30 3.27
C THR A 46 4.75 7.35 3.51
N LYS A 47 3.63 7.26 2.79
CA LYS A 47 2.50 8.20 2.89
C LYS A 47 1.41 7.73 3.85
N LEU A 48 1.35 6.43 4.14
CA LEU A 48 0.27 5.82 4.91
C LEU A 48 0.08 6.43 6.31
N SER A 49 1.15 6.96 6.93
CA SER A 49 1.04 7.64 8.23
C SER A 49 0.24 8.94 8.18
N GLN A 50 0.18 9.59 7.02
CA GLN A 50 -0.44 10.90 6.81
C GLN A 50 -1.96 10.83 6.60
N CYS A 51 -2.48 9.64 6.28
CA CYS A 51 -3.92 9.43 6.10
C CYS A 51 -4.61 9.08 7.43
N GLY A 52 -5.74 9.70 7.73
CA GLY A 52 -6.56 9.47 8.92
C GLY A 52 -7.78 8.57 8.67
N THR A 53 -8.29 8.49 7.44
CA THR A 53 -9.50 7.72 7.09
C THR A 53 -9.27 6.67 6.00
N GLU A 54 -10.18 5.70 5.88
CA GLU A 54 -10.11 4.67 4.81
C GLU A 54 -10.22 5.31 3.41
N GLU A 55 -11.04 6.35 3.28
CA GLU A 55 -11.24 7.10 2.04
C GLU A 55 -9.99 7.88 1.63
N GLU A 56 -9.28 8.47 2.60
CA GLU A 56 -8.00 9.15 2.36
C GLU A 56 -6.93 8.15 1.93
N ILE A 57 -6.86 6.98 2.58
CA ILE A 57 -5.94 5.91 2.19
C ILE A 57 -6.23 5.45 0.76
N LYS A 58 -7.50 5.16 0.44
CA LYS A 58 -7.92 4.76 -0.91
C LYS A 58 -7.50 5.82 -1.95
N SER A 59 -7.79 7.08 -1.66
CA SER A 59 -7.45 8.20 -2.56
C SER A 59 -5.94 8.35 -2.75
N MET A 60 -5.15 8.13 -1.69
CA MET A 60 -3.69 8.16 -1.74
C MET A 60 -3.14 7.02 -2.61
N VAL A 61 -3.66 5.79 -2.47
CA VAL A 61 -3.23 4.66 -3.30
C VAL A 61 -3.52 4.90 -4.78
N ILE A 62 -4.73 5.38 -5.12
CA ILE A 62 -5.10 5.73 -6.50
C ILE A 62 -4.15 6.79 -7.08
N GLN A 63 -3.75 7.79 -6.28
CA GLN A 63 -2.79 8.80 -6.70
C GLN A 63 -1.38 8.24 -6.90
N VAL A 64 -0.95 7.28 -6.08
CA VAL A 64 0.32 6.58 -6.30
C VAL A 64 0.28 5.84 -7.63
N PHE A 65 -0.75 5.04 -7.90
CA PHE A 65 -0.85 4.33 -9.18
C PHE A 65 -0.91 5.27 -10.38
N ARG A 66 -1.66 6.38 -10.30
CA ARG A 66 -1.62 7.45 -11.32
C ARG A 66 -0.23 8.01 -11.56
N LYS A 67 0.57 8.19 -10.50
CA LYS A 67 1.93 8.72 -10.63
C LYS A 67 2.86 7.75 -11.38
N TRP A 68 2.69 6.44 -11.19
CA TRP A 68 3.58 5.43 -11.76
C TRP A 68 3.14 4.93 -13.15
N PHE A 69 1.84 4.91 -13.43
CA PHE A 69 1.26 4.36 -14.66
C PHE A 69 0.48 5.36 -15.51
N ASP A 70 0.39 6.64 -15.10
CA ASP A 70 -0.48 7.70 -15.66
C ASP A 70 -2.01 7.40 -15.60
N ASP A 71 -2.40 6.14 -15.45
CA ASP A 71 -3.75 5.62 -15.31
C ASP A 71 -3.80 4.64 -14.11
N PRO A 72 -4.72 4.78 -13.14
CA PRO A 72 -4.83 3.84 -12.03
C PRO A 72 -5.60 2.56 -12.38
N GLY A 73 -6.10 2.42 -13.61
CA GLY A 73 -6.91 1.29 -14.02
C GLY A 73 -8.34 1.39 -13.46
N ASP A 74 -9.04 0.26 -13.37
CA ASP A 74 -10.43 0.25 -12.88
C ASP A 74 -10.50 0.58 -11.38
N LEU A 75 -11.21 1.67 -11.07
CA LEU A 75 -11.42 2.15 -9.70
C LEU A 75 -12.23 1.17 -8.83
N SER A 76 -12.93 0.20 -9.44
CA SER A 76 -13.66 -0.85 -8.72
C SER A 76 -12.73 -1.76 -7.91
N TYR A 77 -11.49 -1.98 -8.37
CA TYR A 77 -10.48 -2.78 -7.67
C TYR A 77 -10.06 -2.16 -6.32
N TYR A 78 -10.18 -0.85 -6.17
CA TYR A 78 -9.80 -0.12 -4.96
C TYR A 78 -10.91 -0.05 -3.90
N SER A 79 -12.02 -0.78 -4.09
CA SER A 79 -13.19 -0.70 -3.19
C SER A 79 -12.87 -1.00 -1.73
N ARG A 80 -11.93 -1.92 -1.47
CA ARG A 80 -11.54 -2.36 -0.12
C ARG A 80 -10.17 -1.91 0.34
N VAL A 81 -9.36 -1.34 -0.56
CA VAL A 81 -7.94 -1.03 -0.27
C VAL A 81 -7.77 -0.11 0.94
N GLY A 82 -8.68 0.85 1.12
CA GLY A 82 -8.68 1.77 2.27
C GLY A 82 -8.82 1.03 3.60
N HIS A 83 -9.81 0.14 3.68
CA HIS A 83 -10.06 -0.70 4.84
C HIS A 83 -8.89 -1.64 5.16
N ASP A 84 -8.41 -2.38 4.15
CA ASP A 84 -7.38 -3.38 4.34
C ASP A 84 -6.04 -2.73 4.77
N LEU A 85 -5.69 -1.58 4.18
CA LEU A 85 -4.51 -0.81 4.59
C LEU A 85 -4.69 -0.08 5.93
N MET A 86 -5.91 0.28 6.33
CA MET A 86 -6.18 0.80 7.67
C MET A 86 -5.90 -0.26 8.75
N ILE A 87 -6.23 -1.53 8.49
CA ILE A 87 -5.88 -2.66 9.38
C ILE A 87 -4.35 -2.79 9.50
N VAL A 88 -3.63 -2.75 8.37
CA VAL A 88 -2.16 -2.77 8.35
C VAL A 88 -1.60 -1.60 9.17
N LYS A 89 -2.05 -0.37 8.89
CA LYS A 89 -1.65 0.85 9.60
C LYS A 89 -1.83 0.70 11.11
N ASN A 90 -2.97 0.16 11.55
CA ASN A 90 -3.29 0.03 12.97
C ASN A 90 -2.46 -1.02 13.72
N THR A 91 -1.84 -1.95 12.99
CA THR A 91 -0.93 -2.97 13.52
C THR A 91 0.43 -2.38 13.93
N TYR A 92 0.87 -1.28 13.30
CA TYR A 92 2.18 -0.68 13.56
C TYR A 92 2.03 0.70 14.21
N SER A 93 2.55 0.86 15.42
CA SER A 93 2.41 2.09 16.20
C SER A 93 3.01 3.32 15.50
N TRP A 94 4.10 3.16 14.75
CA TRP A 94 4.77 4.25 14.04
C TRP A 94 4.05 4.73 12.77
N LEU A 95 3.03 4.00 12.30
CA LEU A 95 2.17 4.41 11.20
C LEU A 95 0.93 5.18 11.67
N LYS A 96 0.67 5.26 12.98
CA LYS A 96 -0.41 6.08 13.52
C LYS A 96 0.00 7.56 13.51
N PRO A 97 -0.93 8.49 13.24
CA PRO A 97 -0.66 9.92 13.45
C PRO A 97 -0.21 10.13 14.90
N GLN A 98 0.84 10.92 15.12
CA GLN A 98 1.28 11.31 16.46
C GLN A 98 0.37 12.40 17.04
#